data_AF-A0A497FSB3-F1
#
_entry.id   AF-A0A497FSB3-F1
#
_cell.length_a   1.000
_cell.length_b   1.000
_cell.length_c   1.000
_cell.angle_alpha   90.00
_cell.angle_beta   90.00
_cell.angle_gamma   90.00
#
_symmetry.space_group_name_H-M   'P 1'
#
loop_
_entity.id
_entity.type
_entity.pdbx_description
1 polymer ?
#
loop_
_entity_poly.entity_id
_entity_poly.type
_entity_poly.pdbx_seq_one_letter_code
_entity_poly.pdbx_strand_id
1 'polypeptide(L)'
;HVVKVKCDFIKLEKPRSLLTVQRKPLYVRVEERVRVDEDRALSVAAKHGVKFDVLKSVLVKLSKEKLVRLLEERDFDKLSALGLWDSRGSRWKRLGRAVLEYYGLLDSTEVSQVS
;
A
#
# COMPACT_ATOMS: atom_id res chain seq x y z
N HIS A 1 -4.84 23.02 -8.03
CA HIS A 1 -4.22 24.25 -7.49
C HIS A 1 -2.72 24.01 -7.35
N VAL A 2 -1.91 24.66 -8.19
CA VAL A 2 -0.45 24.48 -8.21
C VAL A 2 0.17 25.78 -7.72
N VAL A 3 0.83 25.73 -6.56
CA VAL A 3 1.54 26.89 -6.00
C VAL A 3 2.94 26.91 -6.59
N LYS A 4 3.23 27.92 -7.41
CA LYS A 4 4.57 28.20 -7.94
C LYS A 4 5.30 29.13 -6.97
N VAL A 5 6.31 28.62 -6.29
CA VAL A 5 7.19 29.46 -5.47
C VAL A 5 8.40 29.87 -6.32
N LYS A 6 8.58 31.18 -6.53
CA LYS A 6 9.77 31.78 -7.12
C LYS A 6 10.78 32.03 -6.01
N CYS A 7 11.98 31.45 -6.10
CA CYS A 7 13.10 31.82 -5.25
C CYS A 7 14.15 32.50 -6.12
N ASP A 8 14.38 33.80 -5.88
CA ASP A 8 15.49 34.56 -6.43
C ASP A 8 16.69 34.41 -5.49
N PHE A 9 17.78 33.81 -5.96
CA PHE A 9 19.05 33.74 -5.21
C PHE A 9 20.05 34.77 -5.75
N ILE A 10 20.61 35.52 -4.81
CA ILE A 10 21.49 36.67 -4.97
C ILE A 10 22.89 36.26 -5.49
N LYS A 11 23.47 37.16 -6.30
CA LYS A 11 24.77 37.11 -6.97
C LYS A 11 25.95 36.70 -6.06
N LEU A 12 26.82 35.84 -6.60
CA LEU A 12 28.24 35.77 -6.26
C LEU A 12 29.08 35.92 -7.54
N GLU A 13 30.15 36.69 -7.42
CA GLU A 13 30.97 37.24 -8.52
C GLU A 13 31.80 36.19 -9.28
N LYS A 14 32.07 36.51 -10.54
CA LYS A 14 32.68 35.71 -11.63
C LYS A 14 34.21 35.51 -11.48
N PRO A 15 34.91 34.80 -12.40
CA PRO A 15 34.57 33.58 -13.15
C PRO A 15 35.77 32.59 -13.21
N ARG A 16 35.55 31.28 -13.40
CA ARG A 16 36.42 30.42 -14.25
C ARG A 16 35.91 28.98 -14.25
N SER A 17 35.98 28.39 -15.44
CA SER A 17 35.53 27.06 -15.83
C SER A 17 34.02 26.90 -16.05
N LEU A 18 33.69 26.58 -17.30
CA LEU A 18 32.39 26.16 -17.81
C LEU A 18 31.95 24.90 -17.06
N LEU A 19 31.29 25.06 -15.92
CA LEU A 19 30.53 23.96 -15.32
C LEU A 19 29.28 23.76 -16.18
N THR A 20 29.31 22.73 -17.02
CA THR A 20 28.12 22.23 -17.70
C THR A 20 27.19 21.68 -16.63
N VAL A 21 26.29 22.51 -16.10
CA VAL A 21 25.28 22.08 -15.12
C VAL A 21 24.29 21.17 -15.85
N GLN A 22 24.57 19.87 -15.85
CA GLN A 22 23.59 18.87 -16.26
C GLN A 22 22.45 18.89 -15.23
N ARG A 23 21.35 19.56 -15.58
CA ARG A 23 20.09 19.52 -14.83
C ARG A 23 19.50 18.12 -14.96
N LYS A 24 20.01 17.15 -14.20
CA LYS A 24 19.35 15.85 -14.06
C LYS A 24 18.15 16.04 -13.12
N PRO A 25 16.92 15.69 -13.55
CA PRO A 25 15.79 15.67 -12.63
C PRO A 25 16.08 14.67 -11.50
N LEU A 26 16.10 15.15 -10.27
CA LEU A 26 16.17 14.29 -9.08
C LEU A 26 14.79 13.69 -8.87
N TYR A 27 14.63 12.42 -9.25
CA TYR A 27 13.44 11.64 -8.89
C TYR A 27 13.58 11.21 -7.43
N VAL A 28 13.00 12.00 -6.53
CA VAL A 28 12.87 11.60 -5.13
C VAL A 28 11.81 10.50 -5.08
N ARG A 29 12.24 9.25 -4.89
CA ARG A 29 11.32 8.17 -4.51
C ARG A 29 10.88 8.46 -3.09
N VAL A 30 9.69 9.02 -2.94
CA VAL A 30 9.01 9.10 -1.65
C VAL A 30 8.61 7.67 -1.31
N GLU A 31 9.41 6.99 -0.49
CA GLU A 31 8.97 5.77 0.17
C GLU A 31 7.87 6.18 1.14
N GLU A 32 6.63 6.02 0.70
CA GLU A 32 5.46 6.17 1.55
C GLU A 32 5.57 5.16 2.69
N ARG A 33 6.03 5.63 3.85
CA ARG A 33 6.06 4.82 5.07
C ARG A 33 4.60 4.52 5.41
N VAL A 34 4.11 3.37 5.00
CA VAL A 34 2.76 2.88 5.28
C VAL A 34 2.60 2.86 6.81
N ARG A 35 1.94 3.89 7.34
CA ARG A 35 1.56 3.94 8.75
C ARG A 35 0.37 3.02 8.92
N VAL A 36 0.62 1.87 9.53
CA VAL A 36 -0.44 0.95 9.95
C VAL A 36 -1.02 1.50 11.26
N ASP A 37 -2.34 1.63 11.31
CA ASP A 37 -3.09 1.94 12.53
C ASP A 37 -3.09 0.69 13.41
N GLU A 38 -2.25 0.69 14.45
CA GLU A 38 -2.01 -0.48 15.29
C GLU A 38 -3.23 -0.82 16.15
N ASP A 39 -3.96 0.17 16.66
CA ASP A 39 -5.17 -0.03 17.46
C ASP A 39 -6.28 -0.69 16.63
N ARG A 40 -6.49 -0.21 15.40
CA ARG A 40 -7.42 -0.83 14.47
C ARG A 40 -6.96 -2.23 14.06
N ALA A 41 -5.68 -2.41 13.74
CA ALA A 41 -5.15 -3.71 13.36
C ALA A 41 -5.24 -4.74 14.50
N LEU A 42 -5.01 -4.33 15.75
CA LEU A 42 -5.22 -5.19 16.94
C LEU A 42 -6.68 -5.60 17.07
N SER A 43 -7.61 -4.65 16.95
CA SER A 43 -9.04 -4.90 17.05
C SER A 43 -9.53 -5.88 15.97
N VAL A 44 -9.10 -5.67 14.72
CA VAL A 44 -9.45 -6.54 13.59
C VAL A 44 -8.79 -7.92 13.72
N ALA A 45 -7.53 -7.98 14.15
CA ALA A 45 -6.83 -9.24 14.40
C ALA A 45 -7.56 -10.08 15.46
N ALA A 46 -7.96 -9.47 16.57
CA ALA A 46 -8.73 -10.12 17.62
C ALA A 46 -10.08 -10.63 17.12
N LYS A 47 -10.83 -9.81 16.37
CA LYS A 47 -12.14 -10.16 15.80
C LYS A 47 -12.08 -11.38 14.87
N HIS A 48 -11.02 -11.52 14.08
CA HIS A 48 -10.85 -12.64 13.13
C HIS A 48 -10.03 -13.81 13.68
N GLY A 49 -9.57 -13.75 14.94
CA GLY A 49 -8.72 -14.77 15.54
C GLY A 49 -7.38 -14.94 14.83
N VAL A 50 -6.78 -13.84 14.37
CA VAL A 50 -5.49 -13.80 13.68
C VAL A 50 -4.46 -13.15 14.60
N LYS A 51 -3.21 -13.62 14.57
CA LYS A 51 -2.12 -12.97 15.31
C LYS A 51 -1.85 -11.57 14.75
N PHE A 52 -1.77 -10.57 15.62
CA PHE A 52 -1.48 -9.19 15.23
C PHE A 52 -0.20 -9.08 14.39
N ASP A 53 0.89 -9.74 14.79
CA ASP A 53 2.15 -9.71 14.05
C ASP A 53 2.01 -10.20 12.60
N VAL A 54 1.18 -11.22 12.40
CA VAL A 54 0.91 -11.76 11.06
C VAL A 54 0.13 -10.73 10.24
N LEU A 55 -0.93 -10.15 10.82
CA LEU A 55 -1.72 -9.12 10.14
C LEU A 55 -0.85 -7.89 9.80
N LYS A 56 -0.10 -7.37 10.76
CA LYS A 56 0.82 -6.24 10.58
C LYS A 56 1.85 -6.52 9.49
N SER A 57 2.44 -7.72 9.47
CA SER A 57 3.41 -8.10 8.44
C SER A 57 2.83 -8.05 7.03
N VAL A 58 1.55 -8.35 6.85
CA VAL A 58 0.85 -8.22 5.57
C VAL A 58 0.52 -6.77 5.26
N LEU A 59 -0.05 -6.03 6.21
CA LEU A 59 -0.43 -4.62 6.03
C LEU A 59 0.78 -3.73 5.67
N VAL A 60 1.97 -4.06 6.16
CA VAL A 60 3.22 -3.38 5.79
C VAL A 60 3.66 -3.72 4.35
N LYS A 61 3.40 -4.94 3.87
CA LYS A 61 3.81 -5.41 2.53
C LYS A 61 2.78 -5.11 1.44
N LEU A 62 1.52 -4.92 1.82
CA LEU A 62 0.38 -4.82 0.93
C LEU A 62 -0.36 -3.52 1.23
N SER A 63 -0.23 -2.53 0.35
CA SER A 63 -1.03 -1.31 0.42
C SER A 63 -2.48 -1.58 0.00
N LYS A 64 -3.38 -0.65 0.35
CA LYS A 64 -4.77 -0.70 -0.08
C LYS A 64 -4.88 -0.71 -1.62
N GLU A 65 -4.13 0.13 -2.33
CA GLU A 65 -4.21 0.17 -3.80
C GLU A 65 -3.75 -1.15 -4.41
N LYS A 66 -2.69 -1.76 -3.85
CA LYS A 66 -2.20 -3.04 -4.34
C LYS A 66 -3.21 -4.16 -4.11
N LEU A 67 -3.87 -4.19 -2.96
CA LEU A 67 -4.95 -5.14 -2.70
C LEU A 67 -6.12 -4.95 -3.68
N VAL A 68 -6.55 -3.72 -3.92
CA VAL A 68 -7.63 -3.41 -4.87
C VAL A 68 -7.26 -3.85 -6.28
N ARG A 69 -6.06 -3.55 -6.76
CA ARG A 69 -5.59 -4.01 -8.07
C ARG A 69 -5.59 -5.53 -8.19
N LEU A 70 -5.15 -6.25 -7.16
CA LEU A 70 -5.19 -7.71 -7.16
C LEU A 70 -6.62 -8.26 -7.22
N LEU A 71 -7.58 -7.58 -6.60
CA LEU A 71 -8.99 -7.93 -6.66
C LEU A 71 -9.58 -7.67 -8.06
N GLU A 72 -9.26 -6.52 -8.66
CA GLU A 72 -9.70 -6.15 -10.02
C GLU A 72 -9.12 -7.07 -11.10
N GLU A 73 -7.82 -7.38 -11.00
CA GLU A 73 -7.12 -8.31 -11.90
C GLU A 73 -7.50 -9.78 -11.66
N ARG A 74 -8.30 -10.07 -10.62
CA ARG A 74 -8.65 -11.43 -10.18
C ARG A 74 -7.43 -12.32 -9.98
N ASP A 75 -6.33 -11.74 -9.51
CA ASP A 75 -5.07 -12.43 -9.30
C ASP A 75 -5.08 -13.15 -7.94
N PHE A 76 -5.86 -14.22 -7.89
CA PHE A 76 -6.03 -15.05 -6.69
C PHE A 76 -4.76 -15.83 -6.33
N ASP A 77 -3.86 -16.05 -7.28
CA ASP A 77 -2.57 -16.71 -7.04
C ASP A 77 -1.66 -15.83 -6.18
N LYS A 78 -1.54 -14.54 -6.52
CA LYS A 78 -0.82 -13.57 -5.66
C LYS A 78 -1.48 -13.41 -4.29
N LEU A 79 -2.82 -13.38 -4.23
CA LEU A 79 -3.54 -13.34 -2.95
C LEU A 79 -3.31 -14.60 -2.12
N SER A 80 -3.15 -15.76 -2.76
CA SER A 80 -2.84 -17.01 -2.08
C SER A 80 -1.40 -17.07 -1.59
N ALA A 81 -0.45 -16.55 -2.39
CA ALA A 81 0.96 -16.42 -1.99
C ALA A 81 1.14 -15.51 -0.77
N LEU A 82 0.28 -14.50 -0.60
CA LEU A 82 0.23 -13.63 0.57
C LEU A 82 -0.52 -14.26 1.77
N GLY A 83 -1.07 -15.46 1.61
CA GLY A 83 -1.82 -16.15 2.66
C GLY A 83 -3.23 -15.60 2.90
N LEU A 84 -3.75 -14.78 1.98
CA LEU A 84 -5.08 -14.16 2.08
C LEU A 84 -6.17 -15.04 1.48
N TRP A 85 -5.83 -15.75 0.40
CA TRP A 85 -6.76 -16.61 -0.33
C TRP A 85 -6.36 -18.10 -0.23
N ASP A 86 -7.35 -18.96 -0.16
CA ASP A 86 -7.21 -20.41 -0.28
C ASP A 86 -7.56 -20.83 -1.71
N SER A 87 -6.54 -21.10 -2.54
CA SER A 87 -6.72 -21.49 -3.93
C SER A 87 -7.38 -22.86 -4.10
N ARG A 88 -7.24 -23.76 -3.10
CA ARG A 88 -7.87 -25.08 -3.14
C ARG A 88 -9.35 -25.03 -2.77
N GLY A 89 -9.70 -24.15 -1.84
CA GLY A 89 -11.06 -23.99 -1.33
C GLY A 89 -11.83 -22.82 -1.96
N SER A 90 -11.22 -22.09 -2.90
CA SER A 90 -11.75 -20.85 -3.50
C SER A 90 -12.40 -19.91 -2.49
N ARG A 91 -11.71 -19.67 -1.37
CA ARG A 91 -12.26 -18.91 -0.23
C ARG A 91 -11.23 -18.01 0.43
N TRP A 92 -11.72 -16.92 1.03
CA TRP A 92 -10.91 -16.06 1.88
C TRP A 92 -10.49 -16.77 3.17
N LYS A 93 -9.18 -16.77 3.45
CA LYS A 93 -8.65 -17.17 4.76
C LYS A 93 -8.99 -16.11 5.81
N ARG A 94 -8.91 -16.46 7.10
CA ARG A 94 -9.13 -15.52 8.21
C ARG A 94 -8.26 -14.27 8.09
N LEU A 95 -7.00 -14.44 7.67
CA LEU A 95 -6.08 -13.33 7.40
C LEU A 95 -6.57 -12.44 6.25
N GLY A 96 -7.07 -13.03 5.16
CA GLY A 96 -7.65 -12.29 4.05
C GLY A 96 -8.86 -11.46 4.46
N ARG A 97 -9.77 -12.05 5.22
CA ARG A 97 -10.94 -11.35 5.77
C ARG A 97 -10.54 -10.21 6.71
N ALA A 98 -9.57 -10.44 7.60
CA ALA A 98 -9.02 -9.40 8.46
C ALA A 98 -8.42 -8.24 7.66
N VAL A 99 -7.65 -8.51 6.61
CA VAL A 99 -7.07 -7.48 5.75
C VAL A 99 -8.16 -6.70 4.99
N LEU A 100 -9.17 -7.38 4.47
CA LEU A 100 -10.31 -6.73 3.81
C LEU A 100 -11.09 -5.82 4.77
N GLU A 101 -11.36 -6.29 5.99
CA GLU A 101 -12.05 -5.48 7.00
C GLU A 101 -11.21 -4.28 7.46
N TYR A 102 -9.89 -4.46 7.61
CA TYR A 102 -8.99 -3.37 7.94
C TYR A 102 -9.04 -2.26 6.88
N TYR A 103 -9.16 -2.60 5.60
CA TYR A 103 -9.29 -1.60 4.52
C TYR A 103 -10.72 -1.15 4.24
N GLY A 104 -11.72 -1.70 4.94
CA GLY A 104 -13.14 -1.40 4.75
C GLY A 104 -13.70 -1.97 3.44
N LEU A 105 -13.16 -3.10 2.96
CA LEU A 105 -13.56 -3.77 1.72
C LEU A 105 -14.45 -5.00 1.96
N LEU A 106 -14.71 -5.34 3.24
CA LEU A 106 -15.49 -6.52 3.61
C LEU A 106 -16.97 -6.38 3.19
N ASP A 107 -17.56 -5.20 3.32
CA ASP A 107 -18.97 -4.95 2.95
C ASP A 107 -19.18 -4.82 1.42
N SER A 108 -18.10 -4.56 0.66
CA SER A 108 -18.16 -4.55 -0.81
C SER A 108 -18.05 -5.96 -1.42
N THR A 109 -17.74 -6.96 -0.60
CA THR A 109 -17.74 -8.38 -0.98
C THR A 109 -18.97 -9.06 -0.42
N GLU A 110 -20.15 -8.47 -0.70
CA GLU A 110 -21.38 -9.24 -0.67
C GLU A 110 -21.28 -10.37 -1.72
N VAL A 111 -20.93 -11.55 -1.22
CA VAL A 111 -21.64 -12.80 -1.48
C VAL A 111 -22.02 -13.04 -2.95
N SER A 112 -21.04 -13.35 -3.80
CA SER A 112 -21.27 -14.37 -4.83
C SER A 112 -21.05 -15.75 -4.20
N GLN A 113 -21.92 -16.11 -3.25
CA GLN A 113 -22.38 -17.49 -3.14
C GLN A 113 -23.48 -17.63 -4.19
N VAL A 114 -23.09 -17.92 -5.43
CA VAL A 114 -24.04 -18.51 -6.39
C VAL A 114 -23.99 -20.00 -6.10
N SER A 115 -24.94 -20.45 -5.28
CA SER A 115 -25.43 -21.85 -5.32
C SER A 115 -26.59 -21.90 -6.30
#